data_AF-A0A0S3SEH4-F1
#
_entry.id   AF-A0A0S3SEH4-F1
#
_cell.length_a   1.000
_cell.length_b   1.000
_cell.length_c   1.000
_cell.angle_alpha   90.00
_cell.angle_beta   90.00
_cell.angle_gamma   90.00
#
_symmetry.space_group_name_H-M   'P 1'
#
loop_
_entity.id
_entity.type
_entity.pdbx_description
1 polymer ?
#
loop_
_entity_poly.entity_id
_entity_poly.type
_entity_poly.pdbx_seq_one_letter_code
_entity_poly.pdbx_strand_id
1 'polypeptide(L)'
;MDSTTSTPSHATFSGTAGICLMRNDWKEDQHPSFINFISTFLSANSFRLNFVPIAPDFIFNCGGLSVAFIFVTNWDCYNVASIFNRVKKLKMQFARFYVVLALPAKEQINSFIQSYFTFGMVIGKPTFVPVQDLEMGFEKMVKIAHSSGVYKQERIGEKLKDERKQLVQRMDFYLKVVTSIPGIDNHDANALSQAIGSVQAIAKASKEQILENTDLSTDKAGLVSRFLRDPKFYSRPKIN
;
A
#
# COMPACT_ATOMS: atom_id res chain seq x y z
N MET A 1 -2.46 -24.38 -40.13
CA MET A 1 -1.32 -24.43 -39.19
C MET A 1 -1.79 -23.77 -37.92
N ASP A 2 -2.42 -24.57 -37.07
CA ASP A 2 -3.03 -24.09 -35.82
C ASP A 2 -1.94 -23.90 -34.77
N SER A 3 -1.81 -22.66 -34.31
CA SER A 3 -0.94 -22.31 -33.19
C SER A 3 -1.74 -22.51 -31.90
N THR A 4 -1.54 -23.65 -31.26
CA THR A 4 -2.05 -23.93 -29.92
C THR A 4 -1.27 -23.08 -28.91
N THR A 5 -1.89 -21.99 -28.47
CA THR A 5 -1.45 -21.20 -27.31
C THR A 5 -1.60 -22.06 -26.06
N SER A 6 -0.49 -22.57 -25.53
CA SER A 6 -0.46 -23.26 -24.25
C SER A 6 -0.68 -22.26 -23.12
N THR A 7 -1.79 -22.42 -22.41
CA THR A 7 -2.09 -21.74 -21.16
C THR A 7 -1.00 -22.10 -20.13
N PRO A 8 -0.44 -21.14 -19.37
CA PRO A 8 0.52 -21.47 -18.33
C PRO A 8 -0.19 -22.32 -17.27
N SER A 9 0.36 -23.50 -17.02
CA SER A 9 -0.09 -24.36 -15.94
C SER A 9 0.04 -23.61 -14.61
N HIS A 10 -1.09 -23.34 -13.96
CA HIS A 10 -1.10 -23.03 -12.54
C HIS A 10 -0.42 -24.19 -11.83
N ALA A 11 0.76 -23.95 -11.26
CA ALA A 11 1.37 -24.88 -10.33
C ALA A 11 0.40 -25.09 -9.17
N THR A 12 -0.31 -26.22 -9.20
CA THR A 12 -1.09 -26.71 -8.08
C THR A 12 -0.11 -27.05 -6.96
N PHE A 13 0.10 -26.10 -6.06
CA PHE A 13 0.80 -26.37 -4.81
C PHE A 13 -0.06 -27.33 -3.99
N SER A 14 0.26 -28.62 -4.02
CA SER A 14 -0.19 -29.60 -3.02
C SER A 14 0.59 -29.42 -1.70
N GLY A 15 0.66 -28.19 -1.21
CA GLY A 15 1.44 -27.79 -0.05
C GLY A 15 0.67 -26.80 0.82
N THR A 16 0.89 -26.87 2.13
CA THR A 16 0.38 -25.92 3.14
C THR A 16 0.50 -24.47 2.64
N ALA A 17 -0.60 -23.70 2.70
CA ALA A 17 -0.65 -22.29 2.30
C ALA A 17 0.32 -21.42 3.11
N GLY A 18 0.50 -21.75 4.38
CA GLY A 18 1.51 -21.12 5.24
C GLY A 18 1.44 -21.58 6.69
N ILE A 19 2.20 -20.90 7.53
CA ILE A 19 2.21 -21.13 8.99
C ILE A 19 1.66 -19.87 9.66
N CYS A 20 0.69 -20.05 10.54
CA CYS A 20 0.21 -19.04 11.48
C CYS A 20 0.83 -19.32 12.85
N LEU A 21 1.60 -18.36 13.35
CA LEU A 21 2.10 -18.34 14.72
C LEU A 21 1.16 -17.48 15.54
N MET A 22 0.65 -18.01 16.65
CA MET A 22 -0.22 -17.29 17.58
C MET A 22 0.43 -17.17 18.95
N ARG A 23 0.32 -15.99 19.56
CA ARG A 23 0.88 -15.72 20.89
C ARG A 23 0.14 -16.50 21.98
N ASN A 24 0.89 -17.19 22.84
CA ASN A 24 0.35 -17.96 23.97
C ASN A 24 -0.56 -17.10 24.85
N ASP A 25 -0.04 -16.02 25.41
CA ASP A 25 -0.79 -15.17 26.35
C ASP A 25 -2.06 -14.58 25.73
N TRP A 26 -2.00 -14.20 24.44
CA TRP A 26 -3.19 -13.66 23.76
C TRP A 26 -4.30 -14.70 23.65
N LYS A 27 -3.93 -15.96 23.36
CA LYS A 27 -4.88 -17.07 23.23
C LYS A 27 -5.55 -17.39 24.56
N GLU A 28 -4.82 -17.35 25.67
CA GLU A 28 -5.39 -17.59 27.01
C GLU A 28 -6.38 -16.49 27.42
N ASP A 29 -6.25 -15.28 26.89
CA ASP A 29 -7.21 -14.18 27.11
C ASP A 29 -8.49 -14.31 26.27
N GLN A 30 -8.56 -15.23 25.30
CA GLN A 30 -9.71 -15.36 24.39
C GLN A 30 -10.69 -16.44 24.82
N HIS A 31 -11.96 -16.25 24.43
CA HIS A 31 -12.98 -17.29 24.63
C HIS A 31 -12.66 -18.56 23.82
N PRO A 32 -12.81 -19.78 24.39
CA PRO A 32 -12.46 -21.03 23.71
C PRO A 32 -13.15 -21.24 22.35
N SER A 33 -14.40 -20.78 22.19
CA SER A 33 -15.11 -20.89 20.90
C SER A 33 -14.41 -20.11 19.79
N PHE A 34 -13.82 -18.97 20.11
CA PHE A 34 -13.11 -18.16 19.11
C PHE A 34 -11.77 -18.78 18.73
N ILE A 35 -11.07 -19.39 19.69
CA ILE A 35 -9.86 -20.19 19.41
C ILE A 35 -10.20 -21.39 18.52
N ASN A 36 -11.33 -22.06 18.78
CA ASN A 36 -11.80 -23.15 17.93
C ASN A 36 -12.14 -22.69 16.50
N PHE A 37 -12.82 -21.54 16.38
CA PHE A 37 -13.05 -20.89 15.09
C PHE A 37 -11.74 -20.64 14.34
N ILE A 38 -10.75 -20.00 14.98
CA ILE A 38 -9.43 -19.72 14.38
C ILE A 38 -8.77 -20.99 13.88
N SER A 39 -8.71 -22.04 14.70
CA SER A 39 -8.08 -23.32 14.34
C SER A 39 -8.78 -23.98 13.15
N THR A 40 -10.11 -24.01 13.16
CA THR A 40 -10.94 -24.57 12.08
C THR A 40 -10.78 -23.76 10.80
N PHE A 41 -10.83 -22.44 10.89
CA PHE A 41 -10.69 -21.52 9.77
C PHE A 41 -9.31 -21.63 9.11
N LEU A 42 -8.23 -21.67 9.89
CA LEU A 42 -6.88 -21.87 9.37
C LEU A 42 -6.73 -23.22 8.67
N SER A 43 -7.25 -24.29 9.27
CA SER A 43 -7.22 -25.63 8.69
C SER A 43 -7.95 -25.68 7.35
N ALA A 44 -9.15 -25.09 7.27
CA ALA A 44 -9.92 -24.97 6.04
C ALA A 44 -9.19 -24.16 4.94
N ASN A 45 -8.33 -23.21 5.35
CA ASN A 45 -7.51 -22.41 4.45
C ASN A 45 -6.06 -22.94 4.30
N SER A 46 -5.81 -24.20 4.67
CA SER A 46 -4.50 -24.87 4.55
C SER A 46 -3.35 -24.19 5.28
N PHE A 47 -3.63 -23.46 6.37
CA PHE A 47 -2.60 -22.91 7.27
C PHE A 47 -2.37 -23.84 8.46
N ARG A 48 -1.10 -24.04 8.83
CA ARG A 48 -0.74 -24.71 10.10
C ARG A 48 -0.71 -23.70 11.23
N LEU A 49 -1.36 -24.00 12.35
CA LEU A 49 -1.36 -23.16 13.55
C LEU A 49 -0.31 -23.66 14.55
N ASN A 50 0.56 -22.76 15.01
CA ASN A 50 1.50 -23.01 16.11
C ASN A 50 1.32 -21.96 17.20
N PHE A 51 1.40 -22.38 18.45
CA PHE A 51 1.37 -21.50 19.62
C PHE A 51 2.80 -21.23 20.10
N VAL A 52 3.19 -19.97 20.19
CA VAL A 52 4.58 -19.57 20.49
C VAL A 52 4.64 -18.28 21.32
N PRO A 53 5.71 -18.06 22.13
CA PRO A 53 5.91 -16.82 22.88
C PRO A 53 6.47 -15.72 21.96
N ILE A 54 5.59 -15.08 21.19
CA ILE A 54 5.92 -13.99 20.26
C ILE A 54 5.41 -12.64 20.76
N ALA A 55 6.05 -11.55 20.32
CA ALA A 55 5.67 -10.19 20.70
C ALA A 55 4.36 -9.67 20.03
N PRO A 56 4.13 -9.83 18.70
CA PRO A 56 2.81 -9.62 18.10
C PRO A 56 1.82 -10.72 18.51
N ASP A 57 0.53 -10.51 18.28
CA ASP A 57 -0.49 -11.53 18.58
C ASP A 57 -0.46 -12.66 17.56
N PHE A 58 -0.19 -12.32 16.30
CA PHE A 58 -0.06 -13.28 15.21
C PHE A 58 1.12 -12.95 14.30
N ILE A 59 1.76 -13.98 13.74
CA ILE A 59 2.66 -13.89 12.60
C ILE A 59 2.24 -14.93 11.56
N PHE A 60 1.92 -14.46 10.36
CA PHE A 60 1.69 -15.34 9.22
C PHE A 60 2.93 -15.41 8.35
N ASN A 61 3.42 -16.63 8.12
CA ASN A 61 4.47 -16.94 7.17
C ASN A 61 3.85 -17.61 5.94
N CYS A 62 3.76 -16.88 4.83
CA CYS A 62 3.08 -17.30 3.61
C CYS A 62 3.83 -16.75 2.39
N GLY A 63 4.05 -17.58 1.36
CA GLY A 63 4.70 -17.15 0.11
C GLY A 63 6.10 -16.53 0.29
N GLY A 64 6.87 -17.02 1.27
CA GLY A 64 8.19 -16.47 1.61
C GLY A 64 8.16 -15.08 2.24
N LEU A 65 7.00 -14.63 2.74
CA LEU A 65 6.83 -13.42 3.53
C LEU A 65 6.38 -13.71 4.94
N SER A 66 6.78 -12.82 5.85
CA SER A 66 6.25 -12.75 7.20
C SER A 66 5.42 -11.47 7.36
N VAL A 67 4.22 -11.62 7.90
CA VAL A 67 3.29 -10.52 8.20
C VAL A 67 2.86 -10.62 9.66
N ALA A 68 3.12 -9.58 10.43
CA ALA A 68 2.80 -9.53 11.85
C ALA A 68 1.51 -8.74 12.11
N PHE A 69 0.76 -9.15 13.12
CA PHE A 69 -0.50 -8.53 13.52
C PHE A 69 -0.56 -8.30 15.03
N ILE A 70 -1.08 -7.15 15.43
CA ILE A 70 -1.78 -7.00 16.71
C ILE A 70 -3.28 -7.20 16.42
N PHE A 71 -3.96 -7.99 17.24
CA PHE A 71 -5.40 -8.15 17.17
C PHE A 71 -6.05 -7.70 18.48
N VAL A 72 -6.60 -6.49 18.47
CA VAL A 72 -7.35 -5.92 19.60
C VAL A 72 -8.78 -6.41 19.52
N THR A 73 -9.13 -7.40 20.35
CA THR A 73 -10.46 -8.02 20.39
C THR A 73 -11.43 -7.30 21.32
N ASN A 74 -10.91 -6.49 22.25
CA ASN A 74 -11.68 -5.63 23.12
C ASN A 74 -11.05 -4.23 23.19
N TRP A 75 -11.79 -3.21 22.77
CA TRP A 75 -11.33 -1.83 22.82
C TRP A 75 -11.72 -1.17 24.14
N ASP A 76 -10.72 -0.93 24.99
CA ASP A 76 -10.86 -0.19 26.25
C ASP A 76 -10.35 1.27 26.07
N CYS A 77 -11.26 2.23 26.17
CA CYS A 77 -10.95 3.66 26.05
C CYS A 77 -10.11 4.22 27.21
N TYR A 78 -9.96 3.48 28.32
CA TYR A 78 -9.11 3.88 29.45
C TYR A 78 -7.69 3.32 29.35
N ASN A 79 -7.47 2.26 28.56
CA ASN A 79 -6.17 1.59 28.43
C ASN A 79 -5.55 1.71 27.02
N VAL A 80 -5.93 2.76 26.29
CA VAL A 80 -5.52 2.98 24.90
C VAL A 80 -4.00 3.16 24.77
N ALA A 81 -3.36 3.74 25.80
CA ALA A 81 -1.92 3.98 25.82
C ALA A 81 -1.10 2.68 25.69
N SER A 82 -1.53 1.60 26.34
CA SER A 82 -0.87 0.29 26.26
C SER A 82 -0.83 -0.22 24.82
N ILE A 83 -1.97 -0.14 24.12
CA ILE A 83 -2.12 -0.56 22.72
C ILE A 83 -1.18 0.25 21.83
N PHE A 84 -1.25 1.58 21.87
CA PHE A 84 -0.43 2.41 20.97
C PHE A 84 1.06 2.35 21.27
N ASN A 85 1.46 2.20 22.54
CA ASN A 85 2.86 2.00 22.89
C ASN A 85 3.40 0.67 22.33
N ARG A 86 2.60 -0.39 22.43
CA ARG A 86 2.92 -1.69 21.80
C ARG A 86 3.02 -1.56 20.28
N VAL A 87 2.09 -0.86 19.64
CA VAL A 87 2.12 -0.58 18.19
C VAL A 87 3.39 0.18 17.80
N LYS A 88 3.76 1.24 18.55
CA LYS A 88 4.98 2.03 18.30
C LYS A 88 6.25 1.19 18.42
N LYS A 89 6.30 0.25 19.36
CA LYS A 89 7.42 -0.67 19.52
C LYS A 89 7.50 -1.66 18.35
N LEU A 90 6.40 -2.31 18.00
CA LEU A 90 6.38 -3.36 16.97
C LEU A 90 6.55 -2.82 15.55
N LYS A 91 6.06 -1.61 15.24
CA LYS A 91 6.22 -1.01 13.89
C LYS A 91 7.68 -0.81 13.48
N MET A 92 8.60 -0.74 14.45
CA MET A 92 10.05 -0.65 14.17
C MET A 92 10.68 -2.01 13.91
N GLN A 93 10.04 -3.10 14.32
CA GLN A 93 10.58 -4.46 14.27
C GLN A 93 10.09 -5.24 13.03
N PHE A 94 8.90 -4.91 12.52
CA PHE A 94 8.26 -5.66 11.45
C PHE A 94 8.00 -4.78 10.22
N ALA A 95 8.54 -5.17 9.07
CA ALA A 95 8.35 -4.45 7.80
C ALA A 95 6.90 -4.52 7.29
N ARG A 96 6.16 -5.59 7.60
CA ARG A 96 4.73 -5.77 7.28
C ARG A 96 3.99 -5.99 8.58
N PHE A 97 3.40 -4.92 9.08
CA PHE A 97 2.75 -4.90 10.38
C PHE A 97 1.39 -4.23 10.26
N TYR A 98 0.38 -4.90 10.80
CA TYR A 98 -1.00 -4.46 10.77
C TYR A 98 -1.60 -4.53 12.17
N VAL A 99 -2.57 -3.66 12.44
CA VAL A 99 -3.31 -3.64 13.69
C VAL A 99 -4.78 -3.84 13.34
N VAL A 100 -5.35 -4.98 13.71
CA VAL A 100 -6.77 -5.27 13.52
C VAL A 100 -7.49 -4.97 14.82
N LEU A 101 -8.60 -4.22 14.76
CA LEU A 101 -9.34 -3.80 15.95
C LEU A 101 -10.82 -4.06 15.78
N ALA A 102 -11.40 -4.83 16.70
CA ALA A 102 -12.82 -4.99 16.80
C ALA A 102 -13.45 -3.75 17.46
N LEU A 103 -14.20 -2.99 16.67
CA LEU A 103 -14.85 -1.74 17.05
C LEU A 103 -16.34 -1.80 16.61
N PRO A 104 -17.16 -2.69 17.21
CA PRO A 104 -18.58 -2.83 16.87
C PRO A 104 -19.40 -1.56 17.08
N ALA A 105 -19.04 -0.71 18.05
CA ALA A 105 -19.80 0.46 18.45
C ALA A 105 -19.21 1.77 17.89
N LYS A 106 -20.09 2.73 17.57
CA LYS A 106 -19.70 4.06 17.07
C LYS A 106 -18.83 4.82 18.06
N GLU A 107 -19.09 4.67 19.35
CA GLU A 107 -18.35 5.29 20.44
C GLU A 107 -16.90 4.78 20.48
N GLN A 108 -16.70 3.48 20.24
CA GLN A 108 -15.36 2.88 20.15
C GLN A 108 -14.61 3.38 18.92
N ILE A 109 -15.29 3.53 17.78
CA ILE A 109 -14.72 4.12 16.56
C ILE A 109 -14.27 5.56 16.84
N ASN A 110 -15.11 6.38 17.47
CA ASN A 110 -14.77 7.76 17.81
C ASN A 110 -13.56 7.83 18.76
N SER A 111 -13.57 6.99 19.81
CA SER A 111 -12.46 6.87 20.76
C SER A 111 -11.15 6.45 20.07
N PHE A 112 -11.23 5.48 19.15
CA PHE A 112 -10.10 5.05 18.34
C PHE A 112 -9.55 6.19 17.47
N ILE A 113 -10.41 6.92 16.75
CA ILE A 113 -10.00 8.03 15.88
C ILE A 113 -9.31 9.12 16.69
N GLN A 114 -9.89 9.53 17.82
CA GLN A 114 -9.28 10.53 18.71
C GLN A 114 -7.90 10.07 19.19
N SER A 115 -7.80 8.80 19.61
CA SER A 115 -6.54 8.23 20.10
C SER A 115 -5.50 8.10 18.99
N TYR A 116 -5.89 7.72 17.79
CA TYR A 116 -5.02 7.62 16.62
C TYR A 116 -4.25 8.92 16.38
N PHE A 117 -4.95 10.06 16.41
CA PHE A 117 -4.34 11.38 16.28
C PHE A 117 -3.55 11.79 17.52
N THR A 118 -4.08 11.55 18.72
CA THR A 118 -3.42 11.89 19.99
C THR A 118 -2.05 11.21 20.11
N PHE A 119 -1.92 9.95 19.68
CA PHE A 119 -0.66 9.22 19.72
C PHE A 119 0.26 9.49 18.53
N GLY A 120 -0.12 10.40 17.63
CA GLY A 120 0.70 10.82 16.48
C GLY A 120 0.89 9.71 15.45
N MET A 121 -0.14 8.89 15.20
CA MET A 121 -0.06 7.87 14.15
C MET A 121 -0.07 8.51 12.77
N VAL A 122 0.73 7.94 11.86
CA VAL A 122 0.82 8.36 10.46
C VAL A 122 0.05 7.35 9.61
N ILE A 123 -0.73 7.87 8.66
CA ILE A 123 -1.53 7.05 7.75
C ILE A 123 -0.63 6.02 7.05
N GLY A 124 -1.03 4.75 7.16
CA GLY A 124 -0.39 3.63 6.47
C GLY A 124 0.84 3.02 7.15
N LYS A 125 1.28 3.49 8.33
CA LYS A 125 2.44 2.90 9.05
C LYS A 125 2.29 2.83 10.58
N PRO A 126 1.81 1.70 11.16
CA PRO A 126 1.21 0.55 10.47
C PRO A 126 -0.20 0.85 9.96
N THR A 127 -0.73 -0.04 9.13
CA THR A 127 -2.13 0.03 8.70
C THR A 127 -3.03 -0.51 9.81
N PHE A 128 -4.02 0.30 10.19
CA PHE A 128 -5.07 -0.08 11.12
C PHE A 128 -6.28 -0.59 10.32
N VAL A 129 -6.88 -1.70 10.76
CA VAL A 129 -7.99 -2.38 10.09
C VAL A 129 -9.14 -2.50 11.10
N PRO A 130 -10.04 -1.52 11.15
CA PRO A 130 -11.22 -1.60 12.01
C PRO A 130 -12.21 -2.64 11.45
N VAL A 131 -12.79 -3.45 12.32
CA VAL A 131 -13.75 -4.52 11.98
C VAL A 131 -14.93 -4.50 12.94
N GLN A 132 -16.07 -5.02 12.50
CA GLN A 132 -17.30 -5.06 13.30
C GLN A 132 -17.32 -6.25 14.27
N ASP A 133 -16.71 -7.37 13.90
CA ASP A 133 -16.66 -8.59 14.71
C ASP A 133 -15.30 -9.29 14.60
N LEU A 134 -15.11 -10.26 15.50
CA LEU A 134 -13.85 -10.98 15.68
C LEU A 134 -13.54 -11.94 14.52
N GLU A 135 -14.55 -12.60 13.96
CA GLU A 135 -14.36 -13.57 12.87
C GLU A 135 -13.95 -12.85 11.58
N MET A 136 -14.62 -11.75 11.26
CA MET A 136 -14.25 -10.84 10.17
C MET A 136 -12.83 -10.30 10.36
N GLY A 137 -12.47 -9.95 11.60
CA GLY A 137 -11.11 -9.53 11.94
C GLY A 137 -10.07 -10.56 11.56
N PHE A 138 -10.28 -11.80 11.99
CA PHE A 138 -9.37 -12.89 11.68
C PHE A 138 -9.34 -13.24 10.19
N GLU A 139 -10.49 -13.28 9.52
CA GLU A 139 -10.57 -13.50 8.08
C GLU A 139 -9.76 -12.44 7.30
N LYS A 140 -9.88 -11.16 7.67
CA LYS A 140 -9.09 -10.09 7.04
C LYS A 140 -7.60 -10.30 7.26
N MET A 141 -7.16 -10.77 8.43
CA MET A 141 -5.74 -11.08 8.67
C MET A 141 -5.24 -12.15 7.71
N VAL A 142 -5.98 -13.25 7.55
CA VAL A 142 -5.64 -14.33 6.62
C VAL A 142 -5.60 -13.81 5.18
N LYS A 143 -6.59 -13.03 4.76
CA LYS A 143 -6.64 -12.43 3.42
C LYS A 143 -5.45 -11.51 3.16
N ILE A 144 -5.07 -10.66 4.11
CA ILE A 144 -3.90 -9.77 4.00
C ILE A 144 -2.62 -10.60 3.88
N ALA A 145 -2.43 -11.60 4.73
CA ALA A 145 -1.25 -12.46 4.73
C ALA A 145 -1.12 -13.25 3.42
N HIS A 146 -2.20 -13.89 2.97
CA HIS A 146 -2.24 -14.67 1.74
C HIS A 146 -1.97 -13.79 0.51
N SER A 147 -2.71 -12.67 0.39
CA SER A 147 -2.53 -11.72 -0.73
C SER A 147 -1.10 -11.17 -0.77
N SER A 148 -0.50 -10.90 0.39
CA SER A 148 0.90 -10.47 0.47
C SER A 148 1.85 -11.55 -0.05
N GLY A 149 1.64 -12.80 0.36
CA GLY A 149 2.42 -13.95 -0.10
C GLY A 149 2.37 -14.14 -1.61
N VAL A 150 1.15 -14.16 -2.18
CA VAL A 150 0.92 -14.26 -3.63
C VAL A 150 1.58 -13.09 -4.36
N TYR A 151 1.40 -11.86 -3.88
CA TYR A 151 2.01 -10.65 -4.46
C TYR A 151 3.53 -10.77 -4.59
N LYS A 152 4.20 -11.37 -3.58
CA LYS A 152 5.66 -11.63 -3.65
C LYS A 152 5.98 -12.76 -4.62
N GLN A 153 5.32 -13.92 -4.49
CA GLN A 153 5.62 -15.10 -5.30
C GLN A 153 5.48 -14.84 -6.80
N GLU A 154 4.41 -14.13 -7.18
CA GLU A 154 4.13 -13.79 -8.57
C GLU A 154 4.95 -12.59 -9.08
N ARG A 155 5.84 -12.04 -8.25
CA ARG A 155 6.70 -10.88 -8.53
C ARG A 155 5.90 -9.70 -9.07
N ILE A 156 4.68 -9.50 -8.59
CA ILE A 156 3.74 -8.49 -9.08
C ILE A 156 4.34 -7.08 -8.98
N GLY A 157 5.06 -6.80 -7.89
CA GLY A 157 5.73 -5.50 -7.73
C GLY A 157 6.80 -5.21 -8.80
N GLU A 158 7.46 -6.22 -9.34
CA GLU A 158 8.46 -6.06 -10.40
C GLU A 158 7.78 -5.93 -11.76
N LYS A 159 6.79 -6.80 -12.05
CA LYS A 159 5.95 -6.69 -13.24
C LYS A 159 5.31 -5.30 -13.36
N LEU A 160 4.71 -4.80 -12.28
CA LEU A 160 4.13 -3.46 -12.25
C LEU A 160 5.18 -2.35 -12.43
N LYS A 161 6.42 -2.52 -11.96
CA LYS A 161 7.50 -1.55 -12.20
C LYS A 161 7.89 -1.53 -13.68
N ASP A 162 8.01 -2.70 -14.30
CA ASP A 162 8.34 -2.83 -15.71
C ASP A 162 7.22 -2.30 -16.61
N GLU A 163 5.97 -2.66 -16.32
CA GLU A 163 4.79 -2.13 -16.99
C GLU A 163 4.72 -0.61 -16.87
N ARG A 164 4.91 -0.06 -15.68
CA ARG A 164 4.97 1.41 -15.49
C ARG A 164 6.09 2.03 -16.30
N LYS A 165 7.29 1.43 -16.30
CA LYS A 165 8.42 1.91 -17.09
C LYS A 165 8.10 1.90 -18.59
N GLN A 166 7.39 0.91 -19.09
CA GLN A 166 6.95 0.87 -20.49
C GLN A 166 5.85 1.88 -20.78
N LEU A 167 4.86 2.03 -19.88
CA LEU A 167 3.74 2.96 -20.04
C LEU A 167 4.21 4.42 -20.12
N VAL A 168 5.14 4.84 -19.26
CA VAL A 168 5.64 6.23 -19.26
C VAL A 168 6.47 6.60 -20.50
N GLN A 169 6.91 5.62 -21.29
CA GLN A 169 7.61 5.87 -22.55
C GLN A 169 6.65 6.09 -23.72
N ARG A 170 5.36 5.78 -23.56
CA ARG A 170 4.39 5.97 -24.64
C ARG A 170 4.04 7.45 -24.81
N MET A 171 3.91 7.87 -26.06
CA MET A 171 3.66 9.26 -26.41
C MET A 171 2.31 9.78 -25.86
N ASP A 172 1.30 8.93 -25.72
CA ASP A 172 0.01 9.31 -25.13
C ASP A 172 0.13 9.70 -23.65
N PHE A 173 0.99 9.01 -22.89
CA PHE A 173 1.29 9.37 -21.50
C PHE A 173 2.16 10.61 -21.40
N TYR A 174 3.14 10.75 -22.29
CA TYR A 174 3.93 11.97 -22.40
C TYR A 174 3.01 13.18 -22.61
N LEU A 175 2.09 13.11 -23.59
CA LEU A 175 1.14 14.20 -23.88
C LEU A 175 0.25 14.52 -22.67
N LYS A 176 -0.31 13.50 -22.00
CA LYS A 176 -1.11 13.70 -20.77
C LYS A 176 -0.32 14.39 -19.66
N VAL A 177 0.95 14.07 -19.49
CA VAL A 177 1.80 14.69 -18.46
C VAL A 177 2.09 16.14 -18.83
N VAL A 178 2.53 16.41 -20.05
CA VAL A 178 2.94 17.76 -20.46
C VAL A 178 1.75 18.72 -20.55
N THR A 179 0.60 18.27 -21.05
CA THR A 179 -0.64 19.06 -21.08
C THR A 179 -1.31 19.25 -19.71
N SER A 180 -0.85 18.55 -18.66
CA SER A 180 -1.27 18.83 -17.29
C SER A 180 -0.62 20.11 -16.71
N ILE A 181 0.42 20.62 -17.37
CA ILE A 181 0.98 21.94 -17.09
C ILE A 181 -0.06 22.98 -17.57
N PRO A 182 -0.53 23.88 -16.70
CA PRO A 182 -1.52 24.89 -17.09
C PRO A 182 -1.06 25.68 -18.31
N GLY A 183 -1.97 25.96 -19.25
CA GLY A 183 -1.67 26.78 -20.43
C GLY A 183 -0.81 26.10 -21.50
N ILE A 184 -0.52 24.80 -21.36
CA ILE A 184 0.18 23.99 -22.36
C ILE A 184 -0.83 23.08 -23.06
N ASP A 185 -0.97 23.23 -24.36
CA ASP A 185 -1.87 22.42 -25.19
C ASP A 185 -1.12 21.27 -25.91
N ASN A 186 -1.85 20.49 -26.71
CA ASN A 186 -1.26 19.37 -27.44
C ASN A 186 -0.22 19.80 -28.48
N HIS A 187 -0.37 20.99 -29.07
CA HIS A 187 0.59 21.52 -30.03
C HIS A 187 1.91 21.83 -29.31
N ASP A 188 1.84 22.59 -28.22
CA ASP A 188 3.00 22.91 -27.38
C ASP A 188 3.69 21.64 -26.87
N ALA A 189 2.91 20.65 -26.41
CA ALA A 189 3.44 19.39 -25.89
C ALA A 189 4.20 18.60 -26.97
N ASN A 190 3.69 18.58 -28.20
CA ASN A 190 4.37 17.96 -29.34
C ASN A 190 5.66 18.71 -29.71
N ALA A 191 5.65 20.05 -29.72
CA ALA A 191 6.84 20.85 -29.98
C ALA A 191 7.94 20.56 -28.94
N LEU A 192 7.58 20.51 -27.65
CA LEU A 192 8.50 20.12 -26.58
C LEU A 192 9.03 18.68 -26.73
N SER A 193 8.19 17.75 -27.21
CA SER A 193 8.59 16.35 -27.41
C SER A 193 9.63 16.22 -28.50
N GLN A 194 9.42 16.92 -29.61
CA GLN A 194 10.30 16.88 -30.78
C GLN A 194 11.63 17.60 -30.50
N ALA A 195 11.58 18.72 -29.79
CA ALA A 195 12.73 19.59 -29.59
C ALA A 195 13.57 19.26 -28.34
N ILE A 196 12.91 18.94 -27.23
CA ILE A 196 13.55 18.71 -25.92
C ILE A 196 13.57 17.22 -25.57
N GLY A 197 12.56 16.46 -26.02
CA GLY A 197 12.45 15.03 -25.79
C GLY A 197 11.65 14.69 -24.54
N SER A 198 12.24 13.93 -23.63
CA SER A 198 11.52 13.35 -22.49
C SER A 198 11.02 14.38 -21.47
N VAL A 199 10.02 14.01 -20.67
CA VAL A 199 9.55 14.81 -19.51
C VAL A 199 10.70 15.17 -18.56
N GLN A 200 11.66 14.25 -18.37
CA GLN A 200 12.83 14.50 -17.54
C GLN A 200 13.75 15.59 -18.14
N ALA A 201 13.91 15.60 -19.46
CA ALA A 201 14.67 16.63 -20.15
C ALA A 201 13.98 18.00 -20.04
N ILE A 202 12.67 18.05 -20.19
CA ILE A 202 11.86 19.28 -20.04
C ILE A 202 11.98 19.84 -18.61
N ALA A 203 11.92 18.99 -17.58
CA ALA A 203 12.12 19.41 -16.19
C ALA A 203 13.50 20.06 -15.95
N LYS A 204 14.51 19.64 -16.73
CA LYS A 204 15.89 20.13 -16.70
C LYS A 204 16.20 21.20 -17.76
N ALA A 205 15.26 21.55 -18.62
CA ALA A 205 15.43 22.61 -19.60
C ALA A 205 15.25 23.98 -18.95
N SER A 206 16.19 24.89 -19.23
CA SER A 206 16.04 26.32 -18.90
C SER A 206 15.01 26.97 -19.81
N LYS A 207 14.50 28.14 -19.43
CA LYS A 207 13.58 28.92 -20.26
C LYS A 207 14.21 29.23 -21.62
N GLU A 208 15.48 29.58 -21.61
CA GLU A 208 16.27 29.96 -22.79
C GLU A 208 16.40 28.76 -23.74
N GLN A 209 16.73 27.57 -23.21
CA GLN A 209 16.78 26.34 -24.00
C GLN A 209 15.43 25.97 -24.61
N ILE A 210 14.32 26.21 -23.90
CA ILE A 210 12.99 25.96 -24.46
C ILE A 210 12.71 26.92 -25.61
N LEU A 211 12.98 28.22 -25.45
CA LEU A 211 12.74 29.23 -26.48
C LEU A 211 13.63 29.08 -27.72
N GLU A 212 14.86 28.59 -27.54
CA GLU A 212 15.78 28.36 -28.65
C GLU A 212 15.37 27.17 -29.53
N ASN A 213 14.73 26.16 -28.93
CA ASN A 213 14.44 24.90 -29.60
C ASN A 213 12.95 24.71 -29.94
N THR A 214 12.05 25.58 -29.46
CA THR A 214 10.60 25.48 -29.68
C THR A 214 9.99 26.81 -30.09
N ASP A 215 8.78 26.77 -30.63
CA ASP A 215 7.97 27.94 -30.97
C ASP A 215 7.06 28.41 -29.83
N LEU A 216 7.29 27.90 -28.61
CA LEU A 216 6.54 28.33 -27.43
C LEU A 216 6.76 29.82 -27.15
N SER A 217 5.70 30.49 -26.67
CA SER A 217 5.83 31.87 -26.23
C SER A 217 6.75 32.01 -25.01
N THR A 218 7.31 33.20 -24.82
CA THR A 218 8.12 33.58 -23.64
C THR A 218 7.44 33.22 -22.32
N ASP A 219 6.12 33.39 -22.26
CA ASP A 219 5.32 33.08 -21.08
C ASP A 219 5.16 31.56 -20.87
N LYS A 220 4.84 30.82 -21.94
CA LYS A 220 4.72 29.35 -21.88
C LYS A 220 6.06 28.70 -21.51
N ALA A 221 7.17 29.11 -22.12
CA ALA A 221 8.51 28.60 -21.79
C ALA A 221 8.91 28.90 -20.34
N GLY A 222 8.61 30.12 -19.86
CA GLY A 222 8.83 30.50 -18.46
C GLY A 222 7.98 29.68 -17.50
N LEU A 223 6.72 29.42 -17.85
CA LEU A 223 5.79 28.62 -17.07
C LEU A 223 6.25 27.17 -16.96
N VAL A 224 6.64 26.53 -18.07
CA VAL A 224 7.15 25.15 -18.08
C VAL A 224 8.38 25.01 -17.17
N SER A 225 9.36 25.91 -17.30
CA SER A 225 10.59 25.86 -16.50
C SER A 225 10.32 26.07 -15.00
N ARG A 226 9.40 26.98 -14.64
CA ARG A 226 9.02 27.23 -13.23
C ARG A 226 8.18 26.11 -12.64
N PHE A 227 7.18 25.62 -13.38
CA PHE A 227 6.24 24.61 -12.90
C PHE A 227 6.94 23.32 -12.49
N LEU A 228 8.02 22.94 -13.18
CA LEU A 228 8.75 21.69 -12.88
C LEU A 228 9.85 21.86 -11.83
N ARG A 229 10.18 23.10 -11.42
CA ARG A 229 11.33 23.40 -10.56
C ARG A 229 11.01 24.14 -9.27
N ASP A 230 9.87 24.81 -9.18
CA ASP A 230 9.48 25.61 -8.02
C ASP A 230 8.33 24.94 -7.24
N PRO A 231 8.63 24.28 -6.11
CA PRO A 231 7.62 23.72 -5.20
C PRO A 231 6.57 24.71 -4.75
N LYS A 232 6.94 25.98 -4.56
CA LYS A 232 5.98 27.00 -4.15
C LYS A 232 5.05 27.40 -5.29
N PHE A 233 5.40 27.10 -6.53
CA PHE A 233 4.61 27.44 -7.69
C PHE A 233 3.63 26.33 -8.05
N TYR A 234 4.09 25.07 -8.17
CA TYR A 234 3.19 23.96 -8.54
C TYR A 234 2.27 23.50 -7.40
N SER A 235 2.60 23.76 -6.14
CA SER A 235 1.75 23.44 -4.98
C SER A 235 0.74 24.53 -4.62
N ARG A 236 0.71 25.67 -5.34
CA ARG A 236 -0.31 26.70 -5.12
C ARG A 236 -1.67 26.19 -5.57
N PRO A 237 -2.75 26.45 -4.80
CA PRO A 237 -4.11 26.24 -5.27
C PRO A 237 -4.29 27.01 -6.57
N LYS A 238 -4.55 26.28 -7.66
CA LYS A 238 -4.94 26.86 -8.94
C LYS A 238 -6.44 27.10 -8.85
N ILE A 239 -6.84 28.17 -8.17
CA ILE A 239 -8.23 28.60 -8.13
C ILE A 239 -8.48 29.30 -9.47
N ASN A 240 -9.31 28.68 -10.29
CA ASN A 240 -9.93 29.32 -11.46
C ASN A 240 -11.23 30.00 -11.04
#